data_AF-A0A2J7QKU9-F1
#
_entry.id   AF-A0A2J7QKU9-F1
#
_cell.length_a   1.000
_cell.length_b   1.000
_cell.length_c   1.000
_cell.angle_alpha   90.00
_cell.angle_beta   90.00
_cell.angle_gamma   90.00
#
_symmetry.space_group_name_H-M   'P 1'
#
loop_
_entity.id
_entity.type
_entity.pdbx_description
1 polymer ?
#
loop_
_entity_poly.entity_id
_entity_poly.type
_entity_poly.pdbx_seq_one_letter_code
_entity_poly.pdbx_strand_id
1 'polypeptide(L)'
;MRRAMDLIHYVVKDGVMDSAAQLGDTISPVDQHGASEDDWEVSLTVSGGLKQLEDLVEMTRLTLLGPDSKERLTQALDTIAERTQDFTDSAYTSHEHRENILLLCDRAKLELNQLLRVGVSLEQTEGSSPTHEMEQAVMALLQATRDLRHQLQATTMAQAADLTSVVNAGRDMVNVIRNVALASDTDRLMECADKFHEYIEHILEVCKLLRHTASTDMLQVSAKYAEINLRIYGPQVVTAAHTLSIHPTSKIAKENLEVFADMWDALVSDVTAVAKDVVDLCGRSMDDSKQVYMSLPRPGKHGTTSKPLKPVRLDSEEQAKIAKAGLEMKLITSEMDAETDKWQESGGGGAALEENNDIVKRAKNMSSMAFSMYQFTRGEGALKTTQDLFTQAEYFAEEANRLYKVVRQFSYQVPGGIHKKELLENLDRVPTYVQQLQFTVKNPTVGKAATFTKVDNVIQETKGLMDVISKVVTTCFTCATKYNLDFRGLSSRSGVSGSPFREEDGTGAGAGGEGGKLGTGSGTDPSI
;
A
#
# COMPACT_ATOMS: atom_id res chain seq x y z
N MET A 1 -7.81 33.83 -5.81
CA MET A 1 -7.73 32.96 -4.61
C MET A 1 -6.37 32.31 -4.45
N ARG A 2 -5.89 31.43 -5.33
CA ARG A 2 -4.54 30.79 -5.18
C ARG A 2 -3.40 31.80 -4.97
N ARG A 3 -3.29 32.85 -5.80
CA ARG A 3 -2.32 33.95 -5.61
C ARG A 3 -2.49 34.79 -4.33
N ALA A 4 -3.71 34.87 -3.79
CA ALA A 4 -3.95 35.58 -2.53
C ALA A 4 -3.54 34.72 -1.34
N MET A 5 -3.77 33.40 -1.44
CA MET A 5 -3.27 32.41 -0.47
C MET A 5 -1.75 32.32 -0.51
N ASP A 6 -1.12 32.37 -1.69
CA ASP A 6 0.35 32.42 -1.81
C ASP A 6 0.93 33.70 -1.17
N LEU A 7 0.22 34.82 -1.30
CA LEU A 7 0.60 36.10 -0.68
C LEU A 7 0.41 36.08 0.84
N ILE A 8 -0.66 35.47 1.35
CA ILE A 8 -0.88 35.28 2.79
C ILE A 8 0.16 34.29 3.35
N HIS A 9 0.44 33.21 2.64
CA HIS A 9 1.49 32.26 3.01
C HIS A 9 2.87 32.93 3.06
N TYR A 10 3.18 33.83 2.11
CA TYR A 10 4.39 34.63 2.11
C TYR A 10 4.44 35.63 3.29
N VAL A 11 3.34 36.34 3.56
CA VAL A 11 3.26 37.33 4.65
C VAL A 11 3.25 36.68 6.04
N VAL A 12 2.65 35.50 6.20
CA VAL A 12 2.61 34.78 7.48
C VAL A 12 3.93 34.04 7.74
N LYS A 13 4.57 33.49 6.72
CA LYS A 13 5.86 32.78 6.85
C LYS A 13 7.05 33.74 7.02
N ASP A 14 7.08 34.85 6.29
CA ASP A 14 8.23 35.78 6.28
C ASP A 14 7.94 37.13 6.98
N GLY A 15 6.66 37.48 7.24
CA GLY A 15 6.26 38.78 7.80
C GLY A 15 5.85 38.76 9.28
N VAL A 16 5.83 37.60 9.94
CA VAL A 16 5.55 37.46 11.38
C VAL A 16 6.76 36.82 12.07
N MET A 17 7.90 37.50 12.02
CA MET A 17 9.03 37.30 12.93
C MET A 17 9.36 38.67 13.52
N ASP A 18 8.98 38.85 14.79
CA ASP A 18 9.74 39.60 15.82
C ASP A 18 8.89 40.07 17.03
N SER A 19 7.56 39.94 17.02
CA SER A 19 6.73 40.38 18.17
C SER A 19 6.10 39.26 19.00
N ALA A 20 6.13 38.01 18.54
CA ALA A 20 5.63 36.86 19.33
C ALA A 20 6.76 36.12 20.09
N ALA A 21 8.03 36.45 19.84
CA ALA A 21 9.19 35.80 20.46
C ALA A 21 9.50 36.26 21.90
N GLN A 22 8.58 36.97 22.58
CA GLN A 22 8.83 37.52 23.93
C GLN A 22 8.05 36.86 25.07
N LEU A 23 7.34 35.75 24.85
CA LEU A 23 6.66 35.02 25.94
C LEU A 23 6.84 33.50 25.84
N GLY A 24 7.99 33.01 26.36
CA GLY A 24 8.28 31.64 26.83
C GLY A 24 8.30 30.54 25.75
N ASP A 25 9.27 29.62 25.63
CA ASP A 25 10.40 29.20 26.46
C ASP A 25 11.46 28.62 25.49
N THR A 26 12.72 28.58 25.93
CA THR A 26 13.92 28.30 25.13
C THR A 26 13.93 26.98 24.34
N ILE A 27 14.18 27.04 23.02
CA ILE A 27 14.78 25.94 22.23
C ILE A 27 15.89 26.53 21.34
N SER A 28 17.12 26.05 21.53
CA SER A 28 18.31 26.45 20.77
C SER A 28 18.36 25.81 19.37
N PRO A 29 18.99 26.45 18.37
CA PRO A 29 19.14 25.88 17.03
C PRO A 29 20.35 24.93 16.99
N VAL A 30 20.15 23.68 16.58
CA VAL A 30 21.23 22.73 16.26
C VAL A 30 21.29 22.51 14.74
N ASP A 31 22.54 22.46 14.28
CA ASP A 31 23.07 22.45 12.92
C ASP A 31 22.34 21.57 11.89
N GLN A 32 21.99 22.18 10.76
CA GLN A 32 21.67 21.52 9.51
C GLN A 32 22.96 21.20 8.73
N HIS A 33 23.35 19.93 8.67
CA HIS A 33 24.18 19.40 7.59
C HIS A 33 23.72 17.98 7.21
N GLY A 34 23.08 17.86 6.04
CA GLY A 34 23.16 16.70 5.16
C GLY A 34 22.38 15.43 5.56
N ALA A 35 21.07 15.40 5.32
CA ALA A 35 20.35 14.17 5.02
C ALA A 35 19.16 14.49 4.08
N SER A 36 18.96 13.65 3.06
CA SER A 36 17.91 13.77 2.05
C SER A 36 16.51 13.93 2.66
N GLU A 37 15.85 15.05 2.41
CA GLU A 37 14.58 15.47 3.04
C GLU A 37 13.36 14.60 2.68
N ASP A 38 13.42 13.76 1.65
CA ASP A 38 12.23 13.05 1.12
C ASP A 38 11.98 11.65 1.69
N ASP A 39 12.96 10.99 2.36
CA ASP A 39 12.85 9.57 2.78
C ASP A 39 12.54 9.40 4.29
N TRP A 40 12.38 10.51 5.03
CA TRP A 40 12.33 10.52 6.50
C TRP A 40 10.90 10.56 7.09
N GLU A 41 9.86 10.84 6.30
CA GLU A 41 8.55 11.19 6.87
C GLU A 41 7.57 10.03 7.13
N VAL A 42 7.58 8.97 6.30
CA VAL A 42 6.69 7.80 6.49
C VAL A 42 7.09 7.02 7.75
N SER A 43 8.39 7.00 8.04
CA SER A 43 9.00 6.43 9.24
C SER A 43 8.69 7.18 10.52
N LEU A 44 7.88 8.27 10.52
CA LEU A 44 7.47 9.04 11.71
C LEU A 44 6.08 8.66 12.26
N THR A 45 5.28 7.89 11.52
CA THR A 45 3.93 7.49 11.97
C THR A 45 3.96 6.22 12.81
N VAL A 46 2.90 5.97 13.59
CA VAL A 46 2.79 4.69 14.33
C VAL A 46 2.54 3.54 13.33
N SER A 47 1.66 3.75 12.34
CA SER A 47 1.40 2.77 11.29
C SER A 47 2.66 2.37 10.52
N GLY A 48 3.48 3.35 10.12
CA GLY A 48 4.77 3.12 9.46
C GLY A 48 5.76 2.37 10.36
N GLY A 49 5.89 2.80 11.63
CA GLY A 49 6.75 2.11 12.60
C GLY A 49 6.34 0.65 12.84
N LEU A 50 5.05 0.38 12.99
CA LEU A 50 4.52 -0.98 13.14
C LEU A 50 4.83 -1.84 11.91
N LYS A 51 4.68 -1.30 10.70
CA LYS A 51 5.03 -2.01 9.46
C LYS A 51 6.52 -2.34 9.40
N GLN A 52 7.37 -1.37 9.73
CA GLN A 52 8.82 -1.56 9.79
C GLN A 52 9.22 -2.64 10.81
N LEU A 53 8.62 -2.63 12.00
CA LEU A 53 8.86 -3.66 13.02
C LEU A 53 8.42 -5.04 12.51
N GLU A 54 7.26 -5.13 11.86
CA GLU A 54 6.77 -6.39 11.29
C GLU A 54 7.71 -6.94 10.21
N ASP A 55 8.21 -6.09 9.31
CA ASP A 55 9.18 -6.47 8.29
C ASP A 55 10.51 -6.95 8.92
N LEU A 56 10.99 -6.27 9.96
CA LEU A 56 12.18 -6.68 10.72
C LEU A 56 11.98 -8.04 11.40
N VAL A 57 10.83 -8.25 12.03
CA VAL A 57 10.46 -9.50 12.69
C VAL A 57 10.37 -10.64 11.67
N GLU A 58 9.78 -10.40 10.51
CA GLU A 58 9.68 -11.40 9.44
C GLU A 58 11.08 -11.74 8.87
N MET A 59 11.97 -10.76 8.76
CA MET A 59 13.35 -10.98 8.31
C MET A 59 14.13 -11.92 9.25
N THR A 60 13.81 -11.94 10.56
CA THR A 60 14.46 -12.86 11.51
C THR A 60 14.26 -14.33 11.14
N ARG A 61 13.20 -14.68 10.40
CA ARG A 61 12.95 -16.03 9.88
C ARG A 61 14.05 -16.48 8.89
N LEU A 62 14.70 -15.54 8.21
CA LEU A 62 15.71 -15.83 7.18
C LEU A 62 17.13 -15.64 7.70
N THR A 63 17.37 -14.55 8.44
CA THR A 63 18.72 -14.16 8.84
C THR A 63 19.10 -14.61 10.25
N LEU A 64 18.16 -15.24 10.98
CA LEU A 64 18.24 -15.46 12.42
C LEU A 64 18.43 -14.13 13.19
N LEU A 65 18.55 -14.20 14.52
CA LEU A 65 18.67 -13.05 15.40
C LEU A 65 20.14 -12.71 15.69
N GLY A 66 20.80 -12.00 14.79
CA GLY A 66 22.12 -11.40 15.05
C GLY A 66 22.06 -10.20 16.03
N PRO A 67 23.20 -9.76 16.59
CA PRO A 67 23.26 -8.66 17.57
C PRO A 67 22.65 -7.36 17.04
N ASP A 68 22.97 -6.96 15.81
CA ASP A 68 22.41 -5.75 15.18
C ASP A 68 20.89 -5.84 14.97
N SER A 69 20.35 -7.05 14.71
CA SER A 69 18.91 -7.27 14.54
C SER A 69 18.18 -7.12 15.87
N LYS A 70 18.75 -7.62 16.98
CA LYS A 70 18.19 -7.48 18.33
C LYS A 70 18.06 -6.01 18.75
N GLU A 71 19.10 -5.21 18.48
CA GLU A 71 19.09 -3.78 18.78
C GLU A 71 18.04 -3.04 17.93
N ARG A 72 17.99 -3.28 16.62
CA ARG A 72 17.01 -2.64 15.73
C ARG A 72 15.57 -2.96 16.10
N LEU A 73 15.26 -4.21 16.46
CA LEU A 73 13.92 -4.62 16.90
C LEU A 73 13.50 -3.89 18.18
N THR A 74 14.42 -3.76 19.13
CA THR A 74 14.19 -3.07 20.40
C THR A 74 13.93 -1.58 20.18
N GLN A 75 14.81 -0.92 19.42
CA GLN A 75 14.67 0.50 19.07
C GLN A 75 13.37 0.79 18.30
N ALA A 76 13.01 -0.09 17.36
CA ALA A 76 11.77 0.05 16.59
C ALA A 76 10.53 -0.02 17.51
N LEU A 77 10.50 -0.97 18.45
CA LEU A 77 9.38 -1.09 19.39
C LEU A 77 9.33 0.07 20.40
N ASP A 78 10.46 0.54 20.89
CA ASP A 78 10.52 1.71 21.79
C ASP A 78 10.02 2.98 21.08
N THR A 79 10.41 3.17 19.82
CA THR A 79 9.91 4.28 18.99
C THR A 79 8.41 4.20 18.77
N ILE A 80 7.86 3.00 18.54
CA ILE A 80 6.41 2.81 18.43
C ILE A 80 5.73 3.16 19.76
N ALA A 81 6.26 2.68 20.89
CA ALA A 81 5.70 2.95 22.21
C ALA A 81 5.70 4.45 22.56
N GLU A 82 6.76 5.18 22.22
CA GLU A 82 6.82 6.64 22.35
C GLU A 82 5.72 7.30 21.51
N ARG A 83 5.57 6.92 20.24
CA ARG A 83 4.55 7.51 19.36
C ARG A 83 3.12 7.16 19.73
N THR A 84 2.89 6.05 20.45
CA THR A 84 1.55 5.77 21.00
C THR A 84 1.15 6.76 22.10
N GLN A 85 2.09 7.55 22.63
CA GLN A 85 1.79 8.61 23.61
C GLN A 85 0.90 9.70 23.03
N ASP A 86 1.00 9.99 21.73
CA ASP A 86 0.07 10.92 21.05
C ASP A 86 -1.40 10.48 21.21
N PHE A 87 -1.66 9.18 21.37
CA PHE A 87 -2.99 8.65 21.63
C PHE A 87 -3.34 8.69 23.12
N THR A 88 -2.41 8.30 24.00
CA THR A 88 -2.67 8.20 25.44
C THR A 88 -2.78 9.56 26.10
N ASP A 89 -2.02 10.55 25.63
CA ASP A 89 -1.94 11.87 26.25
C ASP A 89 -3.02 12.81 25.71
N SER A 90 -3.68 12.43 24.61
CA SER A 90 -4.84 13.13 24.10
C SER A 90 -5.96 13.19 25.15
N ALA A 91 -6.43 14.41 25.43
CA ALA A 91 -7.54 14.68 26.34
C ALA A 91 -8.86 14.04 25.86
N TYR A 92 -8.96 13.71 24.58
CA TYR A 92 -10.15 13.16 23.93
C TYR A 92 -10.12 11.62 23.83
N THR A 93 -9.06 10.97 24.31
CA THR A 93 -8.99 9.50 24.39
C THR A 93 -9.61 9.00 25.70
N SER A 94 -10.56 8.06 25.57
CA SER A 94 -11.24 7.44 26.71
C SER A 94 -10.26 6.66 27.60
N HIS A 95 -10.59 6.53 28.89
CA HIS A 95 -9.78 5.74 29.82
C HIS A 95 -9.61 4.28 29.38
N GLU A 96 -10.68 3.66 28.87
CA GLU A 96 -10.64 2.29 28.34
C GLU A 96 -9.66 2.16 27.17
N HIS A 97 -9.71 3.08 26.20
CA HIS A 97 -8.80 3.03 25.07
C HIS A 97 -7.35 3.26 25.48
N ARG A 98 -7.11 4.20 26.39
CA ARG A 98 -5.78 4.48 26.95
C ARG A 98 -5.19 3.25 27.65
N GLU A 99 -5.97 2.60 28.51
CA GLU A 99 -5.56 1.37 29.21
C GLU A 99 -5.26 0.24 28.22
N ASN A 100 -6.12 0.03 27.23
CA ASN A 100 -5.92 -1.00 26.22
C ASN A 100 -4.66 -0.77 25.37
N ILE A 101 -4.37 0.48 24.97
CA ILE A 101 -3.14 0.83 24.24
C ILE A 101 -1.91 0.47 25.09
N LEU A 102 -1.87 0.89 26.36
CA LEU A 102 -0.76 0.61 27.27
C LEU A 102 -0.55 -0.90 27.47
N LEU A 103 -1.63 -1.65 27.71
CA LEU A 103 -1.58 -3.11 27.86
C LEU A 103 -1.05 -3.81 26.59
N LEU A 104 -1.45 -3.35 25.40
CA LEU A 104 -1.00 -3.91 24.13
C LEU A 104 0.46 -3.55 23.83
N CYS A 105 0.90 -2.35 24.18
CA CYS A 105 2.32 -1.97 24.14
C CYS A 105 3.17 -2.86 25.06
N ASP A 106 2.73 -3.08 26.29
CA ASP A 106 3.43 -3.98 27.24
C ASP A 106 3.44 -5.43 26.75
N ARG A 107 2.34 -5.90 26.15
CA ARG A 107 2.28 -7.21 25.52
C ARG A 107 3.27 -7.31 24.35
N ALA A 108 3.35 -6.33 23.47
CA ALA A 108 4.32 -6.33 22.38
C ALA A 108 5.77 -6.37 22.91
N LYS A 109 6.06 -5.65 24.00
CA LYS A 109 7.37 -5.70 24.68
C LYS A 109 7.66 -7.07 25.26
N LEU A 110 6.67 -7.72 25.88
CA LEU A 110 6.80 -9.08 26.40
C LEU A 110 7.13 -10.08 25.29
N GLU A 111 6.38 -10.05 24.19
CA GLU A 111 6.59 -10.97 23.06
C GLU A 111 7.92 -10.73 22.36
N LEU A 112 8.37 -9.47 22.25
CA LEU A 112 9.71 -9.16 21.76
C LEU A 112 10.78 -9.75 22.66
N ASN A 113 10.69 -9.56 23.98
CA ASN A 113 11.66 -10.15 24.93
C ASN A 113 11.69 -11.67 24.84
N GLN A 114 10.54 -12.31 24.61
CA GLN A 114 10.48 -13.76 24.39
C GLN A 114 11.18 -14.17 23.09
N LEU A 115 10.97 -13.44 21.98
CA LEU A 115 11.68 -13.66 20.72
C LEU A 115 13.20 -13.50 20.88
N LEU A 116 13.65 -12.43 21.55
CA LEU A 116 15.07 -12.19 21.82
C LEU A 116 15.70 -13.30 22.66
N ARG A 117 15.00 -13.79 23.69
CA ARG A 117 15.43 -14.91 24.53
C ARG A 117 15.60 -16.20 23.72
N VAL A 118 14.64 -16.52 22.84
CA VAL A 118 14.74 -17.68 21.95
C VAL A 118 15.93 -17.52 20.99
N GLY A 119 16.15 -16.32 20.45
CA GLY A 119 17.31 -16.01 19.62
C GLY A 119 18.65 -16.24 20.30
N VAL A 120 18.80 -15.79 21.55
CA VAL A 120 20.03 -16.04 22.35
C VAL A 120 20.23 -17.54 22.62
N SER A 121 19.16 -18.28 22.89
CA SER A 121 19.25 -19.74 23.06
C SER A 121 19.72 -20.43 21.78
N LEU A 122 19.34 -19.93 20.61
CA LEU A 122 19.73 -20.47 19.31
C LEU A 122 21.16 -20.14 18.90
N GLU A 123 21.75 -19.05 19.40
CA GLU A 123 23.18 -18.79 19.21
C GLU A 123 24.07 -19.78 19.98
N GLN A 124 23.56 -20.36 21.07
CA GLN A 124 24.29 -21.30 21.92
C GLN A 124 24.23 -22.75 21.40
N THR A 125 23.21 -23.09 20.62
CA THR A 125 23.10 -24.37 19.90
C THR A 125 23.54 -24.16 18.45
N GLU A 126 24.45 -24.98 17.92
CA GLU A 126 24.97 -24.88 16.53
C GLU A 126 23.92 -25.21 15.43
N GLY A 127 22.68 -24.72 15.55
CA GLY A 127 21.58 -24.92 14.61
C GLY A 127 21.47 -23.74 13.64
N SER A 128 21.63 -24.00 12.34
CA SER A 128 21.56 -22.99 11.28
C SER A 128 20.14 -22.74 10.73
N SER A 129 19.08 -23.17 11.44
CA SER A 129 17.70 -23.09 10.96
C SER A 129 16.73 -22.62 12.04
N PRO A 130 15.68 -21.83 11.70
CA PRO A 130 14.65 -21.41 12.65
C PRO A 130 14.00 -22.60 13.33
N THR A 131 13.90 -22.56 14.67
CA THR A 131 13.19 -23.59 15.42
C THR A 131 11.69 -23.32 15.48
N HIS A 132 10.91 -24.36 15.78
CA HIS A 132 9.46 -24.20 16.02
C HIS A 132 9.16 -23.19 17.15
N GLU A 133 10.02 -23.13 18.17
CA GLU A 133 9.88 -22.14 19.27
C GLU A 133 10.12 -20.71 18.78
N MET A 134 11.10 -20.50 17.89
CA MET A 134 11.33 -19.19 17.27
C MET A 134 10.16 -18.78 16.38
N GLU A 135 9.66 -19.70 15.56
CA GLU A 135 8.50 -19.48 14.71
C GLU A 135 7.26 -19.08 15.51
N GLN A 136 7.04 -19.73 16.67
CA GLN A 136 5.97 -19.37 17.59
C GLN A 136 6.15 -17.96 18.20
N ALA A 137 7.37 -17.60 18.60
CA ALA A 137 7.66 -16.27 19.15
C ALA A 137 7.51 -15.16 18.09
N VAL A 138 7.93 -15.41 16.85
CA VAL A 138 7.72 -14.51 15.71
C VAL A 138 6.22 -14.30 15.48
N MET A 139 5.42 -15.37 15.40
CA MET A 139 3.98 -15.26 15.22
C MET A 139 3.29 -14.51 16.37
N ALA A 140 3.72 -14.74 17.61
CA ALA A 140 3.16 -14.07 18.79
C ALA A 140 3.43 -12.56 18.78
N LEU A 141 4.65 -12.13 18.43
CA LEU A 141 4.99 -10.73 18.30
C LEU A 141 4.22 -10.05 17.16
N LEU A 142 4.13 -10.67 15.98
CA LEU A 142 3.32 -10.16 14.87
C LEU A 142 1.84 -10.06 15.22
N GLN A 143 1.32 -10.97 16.05
CA GLN A 143 -0.06 -10.84 16.54
C GLN A 143 -0.21 -9.67 17.51
N ALA A 144 0.75 -9.46 18.41
CA ALA A 144 0.74 -8.34 19.34
C ALA A 144 0.80 -6.98 18.61
N THR A 145 1.61 -6.85 17.56
CA THR A 145 1.67 -5.62 16.74
C THR A 145 0.36 -5.37 15.97
N ARG A 146 -0.28 -6.43 15.45
CA ARG A 146 -1.62 -6.32 14.83
C ARG A 146 -2.68 -5.89 15.82
N ASP A 147 -2.71 -6.48 17.01
CA ASP A 147 -3.67 -6.12 18.06
C ASP A 147 -3.50 -4.65 18.47
N LEU A 148 -2.25 -4.19 18.65
CA LEU A 148 -1.93 -2.78 18.92
C LEU A 148 -2.41 -1.86 17.78
N ARG A 149 -2.12 -2.21 16.52
CA ARG A 149 -2.59 -1.46 15.34
C ARG A 149 -4.11 -1.29 15.36
N HIS A 150 -4.84 -2.38 15.62
CA HIS A 150 -6.29 -2.38 15.66
C HIS A 150 -6.83 -1.48 16.79
N GLN A 151 -6.22 -1.51 17.97
CA GLN A 151 -6.62 -0.65 19.07
C GLN A 151 -6.40 0.84 18.76
N LEU A 152 -5.29 1.18 18.08
CA LEU A 152 -5.00 2.56 17.65
C LEU A 152 -6.00 3.03 16.59
N GLN A 153 -6.31 2.18 15.60
CA GLN A 153 -7.34 2.47 14.60
C GLN A 153 -8.71 2.66 15.23
N ALA A 154 -9.11 1.81 16.19
CA ALA A 154 -10.36 1.95 16.92
C ALA A 154 -10.41 3.27 17.71
N THR A 155 -9.28 3.70 18.27
CA THR A 155 -9.16 4.98 18.98
C THR A 155 -9.32 6.18 18.04
N THR A 156 -8.66 6.16 16.89
CA THR A 156 -8.84 7.20 15.86
C THR A 156 -10.29 7.24 15.36
N MET A 157 -10.92 6.09 15.11
CA MET A 157 -12.30 6.01 14.66
C MET A 157 -13.28 6.59 15.68
N ALA A 158 -13.06 6.36 16.97
CA ALA A 158 -13.88 6.94 18.03
C ALA A 158 -13.78 8.47 18.04
N GLN A 159 -12.56 9.03 17.99
CA GLN A 159 -12.40 10.49 17.93
C GLN A 159 -12.94 11.09 16.62
N ALA A 160 -12.76 10.41 15.49
CA ALA A 160 -13.28 10.84 14.19
C ALA A 160 -14.83 10.82 14.15
N ALA A 161 -15.48 9.96 14.92
CA ALA A 161 -16.94 9.97 15.05
C ALA A 161 -17.45 11.26 15.73
N ASP A 162 -16.71 11.75 16.72
CA ASP A 162 -17.05 12.98 17.46
C ASP A 162 -16.71 14.26 16.69
N LEU A 163 -15.78 14.18 15.72
CA LEU A 163 -15.31 15.32 14.90
C LEU A 163 -16.45 16.15 14.28
N THR A 164 -17.51 15.50 13.81
CA THR A 164 -18.65 16.21 13.19
C THR A 164 -19.30 17.20 14.16
N SER A 165 -19.40 16.83 15.44
CA SER A 165 -19.98 17.71 16.46
C SER A 165 -19.09 18.92 16.74
N VAL A 166 -17.78 18.70 16.81
CA VAL A 166 -16.75 19.74 17.05
C VAL A 166 -16.71 20.73 15.89
N VAL A 167 -16.70 20.23 14.66
CA VAL A 167 -16.72 21.06 13.45
C VAL A 167 -17.97 21.95 13.40
N ASN A 168 -19.14 21.41 13.73
CA ASN A 168 -20.38 22.19 13.75
C ASN A 168 -20.37 23.24 14.88
N ALA A 169 -19.88 22.90 16.06
CA ALA A 169 -19.71 23.86 17.16
C ALA A 169 -18.73 25.00 16.78
N GLY A 170 -17.64 24.65 16.07
CA GLY A 170 -16.70 25.63 15.51
C GLY A 170 -17.36 26.57 14.49
N ARG A 171 -18.17 26.03 13.56
CA ARG A 171 -18.95 26.85 12.61
C ARG A 171 -19.91 27.81 13.31
N ASP A 172 -20.63 27.32 14.30
CA ASP A 172 -21.53 28.15 15.11
C ASP A 172 -20.75 29.25 15.85
N MET A 173 -19.57 28.93 16.36
CA MET A 173 -18.69 29.92 17.01
C MET A 173 -18.20 30.99 16.05
N VAL A 174 -17.84 30.65 14.80
CA VAL A 174 -17.50 31.65 13.76
C VAL A 174 -18.66 32.62 13.53
N ASN A 175 -19.90 32.12 13.51
CA ASN A 175 -21.09 32.97 13.39
C ASN A 175 -21.27 33.90 14.60
N VAL A 176 -21.00 33.41 15.82
CA VAL A 176 -21.02 34.22 17.04
C VAL A 176 -19.94 35.30 17.00
N ILE A 177 -18.70 34.93 16.66
CA ILE A 177 -17.55 35.84 16.52
C ILE A 177 -17.89 36.98 15.56
N ARG A 178 -18.51 36.67 14.41
CA ARG A 178 -18.93 37.69 13.43
C ARG A 178 -19.89 38.72 14.03
N ASN A 179 -20.89 38.26 14.78
CA ASN A 179 -21.88 39.14 15.40
C ASN A 179 -21.28 40.00 16.52
N VAL A 180 -20.41 39.42 17.34
CA VAL A 180 -19.73 40.13 18.44
C VAL A 180 -18.75 41.17 17.90
N ALA A 181 -18.00 40.83 16.85
CA ALA A 181 -17.11 41.77 16.17
C ALA A 181 -17.86 42.97 15.58
N LEU A 182 -19.02 42.73 14.95
CA LEU A 182 -19.89 43.82 14.45
C LEU A 182 -20.45 44.71 15.55
N ALA A 183 -20.72 44.14 16.73
CA ALA A 183 -21.14 44.88 17.92
C ALA A 183 -20.00 45.65 18.60
N SER A 184 -18.75 45.43 18.18
CA SER A 184 -17.53 46.04 18.76
C SER A 184 -17.36 45.75 20.26
N ASP A 185 -17.83 44.58 20.70
CA ASP A 185 -17.69 44.10 22.07
C ASP A 185 -16.40 43.27 22.20
N THR A 186 -15.31 43.94 22.58
CA THR A 186 -13.95 43.38 22.58
C THR A 186 -13.75 42.31 23.64
N ASP A 187 -14.31 42.50 24.83
CA ASP A 187 -14.14 41.56 25.95
C ASP A 187 -14.80 40.22 25.61
N ARG A 188 -16.04 40.28 25.11
CA ARG A 188 -16.75 39.08 24.64
C ARG A 188 -16.09 38.45 23.42
N LEU A 189 -15.48 39.25 22.54
CA LEU A 189 -14.75 38.73 21.39
C LEU A 189 -13.55 37.88 21.82
N MET A 190 -12.84 38.28 22.86
CA MET A 190 -11.73 37.50 23.43
C MET A 190 -12.23 36.17 24.02
N GLU A 191 -13.32 36.17 24.79
CA GLU A 191 -13.90 34.92 25.31
C GLU A 191 -14.34 33.96 24.18
N CYS A 192 -14.89 34.50 23.10
CA CYS A 192 -15.25 33.71 21.92
C CYS A 192 -14.00 33.20 21.18
N ALA A 193 -12.93 33.97 21.14
CA ALA A 193 -11.66 33.57 20.54
C ALA A 193 -11.03 32.39 21.27
N ASP A 194 -10.99 32.43 22.61
CA ASP A 194 -10.44 31.34 23.43
C ASP A 194 -11.22 30.04 23.18
N LYS A 195 -12.55 30.09 23.23
CA LYS A 195 -13.42 28.92 22.93
C LYS A 195 -13.25 28.43 21.49
N PHE A 196 -13.05 29.33 20.53
CA PHE A 196 -12.81 28.94 19.15
C PHE A 196 -11.46 28.24 18.99
N HIS A 197 -10.44 28.72 19.70
CA HIS A 197 -9.13 28.10 19.75
C HIS A 197 -9.21 26.68 20.35
N GLU A 198 -10.01 26.44 21.39
CA GLU A 198 -10.27 25.10 21.90
C GLU A 198 -10.82 24.13 20.83
N TYR A 199 -11.73 24.61 19.95
CA TYR A 199 -12.22 23.80 18.83
C TYR A 199 -11.12 23.54 17.78
N ILE A 200 -10.27 24.51 17.48
CA ILE A 200 -9.12 24.33 16.59
C ILE A 200 -8.20 23.26 17.15
N GLU A 201 -7.81 23.37 18.42
CA GLU A 201 -6.92 22.42 19.09
C GLU A 201 -7.53 21.01 19.11
N HIS A 202 -8.82 20.87 19.39
CA HIS A 202 -9.49 19.57 19.30
C HIS A 202 -9.40 18.97 17.89
N ILE A 203 -9.70 19.75 16.85
CA ILE A 203 -9.62 19.25 15.47
C ILE A 203 -8.16 18.89 15.10
N LEU A 204 -7.17 19.67 15.57
CA LEU A 204 -5.75 19.36 15.37
C LEU A 204 -5.33 18.05 16.06
N GLU A 205 -5.83 17.76 17.26
CA GLU A 205 -5.62 16.47 17.92
C GLU A 205 -6.16 15.31 17.08
N VAL A 206 -7.36 15.46 16.51
CA VAL A 206 -7.93 14.45 15.60
C VAL A 206 -7.06 14.27 14.35
N CYS A 207 -6.60 15.36 13.73
CA CYS A 207 -5.70 15.32 12.57
C CYS A 207 -4.40 14.55 12.87
N LYS A 208 -3.83 14.75 14.05
CA LYS A 208 -2.63 14.04 14.51
C LYS A 208 -2.86 12.54 14.52
N LEU A 209 -3.95 12.08 15.16
CA LEU A 209 -4.28 10.64 15.20
C LEU A 209 -4.56 10.05 13.82
N LEU A 210 -5.28 10.79 12.95
CA LEU A 210 -5.53 10.41 11.56
C LEU A 210 -4.21 10.16 10.81
N ARG A 211 -3.23 11.06 10.98
CA ARG A 211 -1.89 10.92 10.39
C ARG A 211 -1.16 9.67 10.89
N HIS A 212 -1.24 9.35 12.18
CA HIS A 212 -0.60 8.15 12.74
C HIS A 212 -1.20 6.83 12.23
N THR A 213 -2.51 6.81 11.91
CA THR A 213 -3.22 5.60 11.46
C THR A 213 -3.40 5.49 9.95
N ALA A 214 -3.11 6.54 9.19
CA ALA A 214 -3.24 6.52 7.74
C ALA A 214 -2.37 5.40 7.13
N SER A 215 -3.01 4.55 6.33
CA SER A 215 -2.43 3.32 5.77
C SER A 215 -1.72 3.54 4.44
N THR A 216 -1.80 4.74 3.86
CA THR A 216 -1.15 5.11 2.61
C THR A 216 -0.42 6.44 2.76
N ASP A 217 0.71 6.58 2.07
CA ASP A 217 1.51 7.81 2.09
C ASP A 217 0.69 9.01 1.63
N MET A 218 -0.20 8.79 0.65
CA MET A 218 -1.09 9.85 0.18
C MET A 218 -2.01 10.38 1.29
N LEU A 219 -2.62 9.49 2.07
CA LEU A 219 -3.47 9.93 3.18
C LEU A 219 -2.68 10.55 4.33
N GLN A 220 -1.46 10.07 4.58
CA GLN A 220 -0.56 10.69 5.57
C GLN A 220 -0.23 12.13 5.17
N VAL A 221 0.14 12.36 3.91
CA VAL A 221 0.43 13.70 3.37
C VAL A 221 -0.83 14.58 3.42
N SER A 222 -1.99 14.06 3.04
CA SER A 222 -3.25 14.81 3.10
C SER A 222 -3.62 15.20 4.53
N ALA A 223 -3.50 14.28 5.50
CA ALA A 223 -3.76 14.57 6.92
C ALA A 223 -2.79 15.63 7.46
N LYS A 224 -1.50 15.52 7.15
CA LYS A 224 -0.48 16.51 7.51
C LYS A 224 -0.79 17.89 6.93
N TYR A 225 -1.17 17.96 5.66
CA TYR A 225 -1.48 19.23 5.01
C TYR A 225 -2.74 19.88 5.59
N ALA A 226 -3.78 19.09 5.86
CA ALA A 226 -4.98 19.56 6.54
C ALA A 226 -4.67 20.11 7.94
N GLU A 227 -3.84 19.41 8.72
CA GLU A 227 -3.36 19.86 10.04
C GLU A 227 -2.63 21.21 9.96
N ILE A 228 -1.62 21.31 9.08
CA ILE A 228 -0.79 22.52 8.92
C ILE A 228 -1.66 23.71 8.52
N ASN A 229 -2.54 23.54 7.53
CA ASN A 229 -3.40 24.62 7.08
C ASN A 229 -4.38 25.07 8.16
N LEU A 230 -4.98 24.13 8.89
CA LEU A 230 -5.88 24.47 9.98
C LEU A 230 -5.17 25.27 11.07
N ARG A 231 -3.96 24.84 11.46
CA ARG A 231 -3.13 25.53 12.47
C ARG A 231 -2.77 26.96 12.05
N ILE A 232 -2.45 27.17 10.78
CA ILE A 232 -2.03 28.49 10.26
C ILE A 232 -3.24 29.42 10.04
N TYR A 233 -4.27 28.91 9.36
CA TYR A 233 -5.37 29.73 8.84
C TYR A 233 -6.59 29.79 9.76
N GLY A 234 -6.82 28.78 10.60
CA GLY A 234 -7.92 28.76 11.56
C GLY A 234 -7.94 30.00 12.48
N PRO A 235 -6.81 30.35 13.15
CA PRO A 235 -6.73 31.53 14.01
C PRO A 235 -6.99 32.87 13.30
N GLN A 236 -6.84 32.93 11.97
CA GLN A 236 -7.01 34.18 11.21
C GLN A 236 -8.45 34.69 11.21
N VAL A 237 -9.43 33.83 11.48
CA VAL A 237 -10.83 34.25 11.73
C VAL A 237 -10.90 35.24 12.89
N VAL A 238 -10.20 34.94 13.99
CA VAL A 238 -10.15 35.80 15.18
C VAL A 238 -9.43 37.10 14.87
N THR A 239 -8.28 37.04 14.18
CA THR A 239 -7.51 38.23 13.78
C THR A 239 -8.35 39.17 12.90
N ALA A 240 -9.08 38.62 11.94
CA ALA A 240 -9.98 39.39 11.09
C ALA A 240 -11.16 39.97 11.88
N ALA A 241 -11.72 39.21 12.82
CA ALA A 241 -12.79 39.66 13.70
C ALA A 241 -12.35 40.81 14.62
N HIS A 242 -11.14 40.72 15.18
CA HIS A 242 -10.56 41.79 15.99
C HIS A 242 -10.38 43.07 15.17
N THR A 243 -9.86 42.95 13.94
CA THR A 243 -9.76 44.10 13.01
C THR A 243 -11.11 44.75 12.74
N LEU A 244 -12.16 43.93 12.54
CA LEU A 244 -13.51 44.43 12.35
C LEU A 244 -14.07 45.11 13.61
N SER A 245 -13.76 44.60 14.81
CA SER A 245 -14.21 45.21 16.07
C SER A 245 -13.64 46.61 16.31
N ILE A 246 -12.41 46.86 15.84
CA ILE A 246 -11.78 48.20 15.89
C ILE A 246 -12.36 49.11 14.80
N HIS A 247 -12.77 48.55 13.66
CA HIS A 247 -13.25 49.29 12.49
C HIS A 247 -14.62 48.80 11.99
N PRO A 248 -15.71 48.92 12.79
CA PRO A 248 -17.00 48.26 12.52
C PRO A 248 -17.75 48.79 11.29
N THR A 249 -17.41 49.99 10.80
CA THR A 249 -17.99 50.60 9.60
C THR A 249 -17.20 50.27 8.33
N SER A 250 -16.00 49.69 8.45
CA SER A 250 -15.14 49.38 7.32
C SER A 250 -15.71 48.22 6.52
N LYS A 251 -16.08 48.48 5.26
CA LYS A 251 -16.52 47.44 4.32
C LYS A 251 -15.42 46.39 4.08
N ILE A 252 -14.17 46.84 3.98
CA ILE A 252 -13.01 45.96 3.76
C ILE A 252 -12.80 45.02 4.94
N ALA A 253 -12.95 45.51 6.18
CA ALA A 253 -12.81 44.66 7.37
C ALA A 253 -13.91 43.60 7.46
N LYS A 254 -15.14 43.92 7.03
CA LYS A 254 -16.26 42.97 6.94
C LYS A 254 -15.97 41.88 5.91
N GLU A 255 -15.62 42.28 4.69
CA GLU A 255 -15.28 41.35 3.60
C GLU A 255 -14.08 40.45 3.98
N ASN A 256 -13.08 40.98 4.67
CA ASN A 256 -11.93 40.19 5.15
C ASN A 256 -12.35 39.09 6.14
N LEU A 257 -13.24 39.40 7.10
CA LEU A 257 -13.77 38.40 8.03
C LEU A 257 -14.63 37.35 7.32
N GLU A 258 -15.42 37.75 6.32
CA GLU A 258 -16.19 36.81 5.50
C GLU A 258 -15.28 35.83 4.76
N VAL A 259 -14.19 36.32 4.15
CA VAL A 259 -13.21 35.45 3.46
C VAL A 259 -12.58 34.44 4.42
N PHE A 260 -12.20 34.84 5.64
CA PHE A 260 -11.65 33.89 6.61
C PHE A 260 -12.70 32.94 7.19
N ALA A 261 -13.97 33.35 7.29
CA ALA A 261 -15.05 32.43 7.64
C ALA A 261 -15.28 31.36 6.56
N ASP A 262 -15.26 31.74 5.28
CA ASP A 262 -15.33 30.80 4.16
C ASP A 262 -14.10 29.87 4.13
N MET A 263 -12.92 30.41 4.46
CA MET A 263 -11.68 29.63 4.60
C MET A 263 -11.81 28.59 5.71
N TRP A 264 -12.36 28.96 6.88
CA TRP A 264 -12.63 28.02 7.96
C TRP A 264 -13.49 26.85 7.49
N ASP A 265 -14.57 27.13 6.76
CA ASP A 265 -15.45 26.08 6.21
C ASP A 265 -14.72 25.14 5.24
N ALA A 266 -13.83 25.67 4.41
CA ALA A 266 -12.99 24.86 3.53
C ALA A 266 -12.01 23.98 4.31
N LEU A 267 -11.32 24.53 5.32
CA LEU A 267 -10.36 23.79 6.15
C LEU A 267 -11.02 22.62 6.87
N VAL A 268 -12.15 22.86 7.55
CA VAL A 268 -12.84 21.78 8.28
C VAL A 268 -13.49 20.76 7.34
N SER A 269 -13.84 21.16 6.11
CA SER A 269 -14.29 20.24 5.07
C SER A 269 -13.15 19.31 4.64
N ASP A 270 -11.95 19.85 4.42
CA ASP A 270 -10.77 19.06 4.06
C ASP A 270 -10.42 18.06 5.17
N VAL A 271 -10.41 18.50 6.43
CA VAL A 271 -10.19 17.61 7.59
C VAL A 271 -11.24 16.50 7.65
N THR A 272 -12.52 16.84 7.47
CA THR A 272 -13.62 15.86 7.49
C THR A 272 -13.49 14.84 6.35
N ALA A 273 -13.06 15.27 5.17
CA ALA A 273 -12.82 14.38 4.03
C ALA A 273 -11.68 13.40 4.32
N VAL A 274 -10.54 13.90 4.82
CA VAL A 274 -9.42 13.03 5.22
C VAL A 274 -9.84 12.05 6.33
N ALA A 275 -10.57 12.53 7.34
CA ALA A 275 -11.07 11.69 8.42
C ALA A 275 -11.91 10.53 7.88
N LYS A 276 -12.83 10.82 6.96
CA LYS A 276 -13.66 9.82 6.31
C LYS A 276 -12.83 8.78 5.54
N ASP A 277 -11.88 9.22 4.73
CA ASP A 277 -11.06 8.32 3.91
C ASP A 277 -10.19 7.39 4.78
N VAL A 278 -9.61 7.92 5.87
CA VAL A 278 -8.83 7.13 6.84
C VAL A 278 -9.74 6.13 7.57
N VAL A 279 -10.90 6.56 8.05
CA VAL A 279 -11.88 5.68 8.75
C VAL A 279 -12.38 4.58 7.82
N ASP A 280 -12.68 4.89 6.56
CA ASP A 280 -13.14 3.90 5.58
C ASP A 280 -12.08 2.83 5.31
N LEU A 281 -10.79 3.20 5.25
CA LEU A 281 -9.70 2.23 5.11
C LEU A 281 -9.43 1.43 6.39
N CYS A 282 -9.50 2.06 7.56
CA CYS A 282 -9.36 1.37 8.84
C CYS A 282 -10.48 0.34 9.04
N GLY A 283 -11.72 0.72 8.70
CA GLY A 283 -12.88 -0.18 8.75
C GLY A 283 -12.74 -1.40 7.85
N ARG A 284 -12.19 -1.23 6.64
CA ARG A 284 -11.89 -2.35 5.73
C ARG A 284 -10.83 -3.30 6.31
N SER A 285 -9.78 -2.76 6.93
CA SER A 285 -8.73 -3.56 7.57
C SER A 285 -9.25 -4.36 8.78
N MET A 286 -10.14 -3.76 9.58
CA MET A 286 -10.79 -4.42 10.71
C MET A 286 -11.76 -5.53 10.26
N ASP A 287 -12.49 -5.33 9.16
CA ASP A 287 -13.36 -6.36 8.59
C ASP A 287 -12.56 -7.48 7.91
N ASP A 288 -11.40 -7.21 7.32
CA ASP A 288 -10.48 -8.23 6.78
C ASP A 288 -9.95 -9.15 7.89
N SER A 289 -9.67 -8.64 9.09
CA SER A 289 -9.28 -9.47 10.26
C SER A 289 -10.40 -10.42 10.74
N LYS A 290 -11.67 -10.07 10.45
CA LYS A 290 -12.85 -10.92 10.69
C LYS A 290 -13.17 -11.82 9.50
N GLN A 291 -12.62 -11.58 8.31
CA GLN A 291 -12.80 -12.39 7.11
C GLN A 291 -11.87 -13.63 7.12
N VAL A 292 -11.99 -14.43 8.18
CA VAL A 292 -11.54 -15.83 8.11
C VAL A 292 -12.46 -16.57 7.14
N TYR A 293 -12.01 -16.72 5.90
CA TYR A 293 -12.55 -17.59 4.86
C TYR A 293 -14.08 -17.48 4.65
N MET A 294 -14.52 -16.40 3.99
CA MET A 294 -15.86 -16.40 3.40
C MET A 294 -15.87 -17.36 2.19
N SER A 295 -16.35 -18.59 2.42
CA SER A 295 -16.53 -19.56 1.34
C SER A 295 -17.89 -19.38 0.63
N LEU A 296 -17.78 -19.13 -0.68
CA LEU A 296 -18.63 -19.51 -1.81
C LEU A 296 -19.95 -18.74 -2.09
N PRO A 297 -20.03 -18.07 -3.25
CA PRO A 297 -21.21 -18.08 -4.11
C PRO A 297 -21.41 -19.49 -4.73
N ARG A 298 -22.64 -20.00 -4.70
CA ARG A 298 -23.01 -21.25 -5.40
C ARG A 298 -23.22 -20.99 -6.90
N PRO A 299 -22.76 -21.87 -7.81
CA PRO A 299 -23.33 -21.96 -9.15
C PRO A 299 -24.83 -22.34 -9.04
N GLY A 300 -25.69 -21.48 -9.59
CA GLY A 300 -27.10 -21.39 -9.20
C GLY A 300 -28.02 -22.53 -9.64
N LYS A 301 -29.12 -22.68 -8.90
CA LYS A 301 -30.44 -23.09 -9.40
C LYS A 301 -31.51 -22.32 -8.62
N HIS A 302 -32.49 -21.78 -9.35
CA HIS A 302 -33.64 -21.02 -8.87
C HIS A 302 -34.22 -21.52 -7.53
N GLY A 303 -34.46 -20.60 -6.59
CA GLY A 303 -35.19 -20.91 -5.35
C GLY A 303 -35.04 -19.80 -4.30
N THR A 304 -36.11 -19.02 -4.12
CA THR A 304 -36.26 -17.96 -3.12
C THR A 304 -36.08 -18.49 -1.68
N THR A 305 -34.95 -18.22 -1.01
CA THR A 305 -34.91 -18.15 0.46
C THR A 305 -33.87 -17.14 0.96
N SER A 306 -34.34 -16.10 1.64
CA SER A 306 -33.58 -15.01 2.23
C SER A 306 -33.17 -15.32 3.67
N LYS A 307 -32.11 -16.12 3.87
CA LYS A 307 -31.48 -16.27 5.20
C LYS A 307 -29.96 -16.17 5.09
N PRO A 308 -29.29 -15.33 5.90
CA PRO A 308 -27.83 -15.29 5.96
C PRO A 308 -27.31 -16.59 6.58
N LEU A 309 -26.44 -17.29 5.86
CA LEU A 309 -25.77 -18.50 6.33
C LEU A 309 -24.60 -18.12 7.24
N LYS A 310 -24.52 -18.74 8.41
CA LYS A 310 -23.48 -18.48 9.41
C LYS A 310 -22.11 -18.99 8.93
N PRO A 311 -21.04 -18.18 9.02
CA PRO A 311 -19.67 -18.63 8.76
C PRO A 311 -19.19 -19.59 9.87
N VAL A 312 -18.44 -20.62 9.49
CA VAL A 312 -17.91 -21.65 10.42
C VAL A 312 -16.42 -21.86 10.12
N ARG A 313 -15.59 -21.71 11.16
CA ARG A 313 -14.11 -21.80 11.13
C ARG A 313 -13.58 -23.15 10.63
N LEU A 314 -12.37 -23.13 10.07
CA LEU A 314 -11.60 -24.29 9.60
C LEU A 314 -10.80 -24.94 10.75
N ASP A 315 -10.27 -26.14 10.50
CA ASP A 315 -9.32 -26.79 11.39
C ASP A 315 -7.91 -26.19 11.21
N SER A 316 -7.17 -26.02 12.30
CA SER A 316 -5.95 -25.19 12.36
C SER A 316 -4.77 -25.81 11.62
N GLU A 317 -4.73 -27.14 11.50
CA GLU A 317 -3.62 -27.88 10.88
C GLU A 317 -3.63 -27.77 9.35
N GLU A 318 -4.80 -27.91 8.73
CA GLU A 318 -4.93 -27.84 7.28
C GLU A 318 -4.66 -26.42 6.75
N GLN A 319 -5.08 -25.40 7.50
CA GLN A 319 -4.81 -24.00 7.17
C GLN A 319 -3.32 -23.66 7.25
N ALA A 320 -2.60 -24.23 8.23
CA ALA A 320 -1.15 -24.05 8.35
C ALA A 320 -0.39 -24.65 7.16
N LYS A 321 -0.85 -25.81 6.64
CA LYS A 321 -0.25 -26.45 5.45
C LYS A 321 -0.36 -25.56 4.20
N ILE A 322 -1.53 -24.96 3.97
CA ILE A 322 -1.74 -24.05 2.84
C ILE A 322 -0.91 -22.77 3.01
N ALA A 323 -0.88 -22.20 4.22
CA ALA A 323 -0.08 -21.02 4.51
C ALA A 323 1.42 -21.26 4.29
N LYS A 324 1.93 -22.45 4.67
CA LYS A 324 3.32 -22.86 4.39
C LYS A 324 3.60 -22.89 2.88
N ALA A 325 2.71 -23.50 2.11
CA ALA A 325 2.87 -23.57 0.65
C ALA A 325 2.80 -22.18 -0.01
N GLY A 326 1.94 -21.30 0.49
CA GLY A 326 1.87 -19.90 0.08
C GLY A 326 3.17 -19.15 0.38
N LEU A 327 3.75 -19.35 1.57
CA LEU A 327 5.03 -18.72 1.95
C LEU A 327 6.19 -19.21 1.08
N GLU A 328 6.30 -20.51 0.83
CA GLU A 328 7.29 -21.06 -0.10
C GLU A 328 7.14 -20.44 -1.51
N MET A 329 5.90 -20.28 -1.98
CA MET A 329 5.62 -19.60 -3.25
C MET A 329 6.08 -18.13 -3.24
N LYS A 330 5.85 -17.39 -2.14
CA LYS A 330 6.35 -16.00 -1.98
C LYS A 330 7.87 -15.92 -2.04
N LEU A 331 8.59 -16.86 -1.42
CA LEU A 331 10.05 -16.87 -1.44
C LEU A 331 10.58 -17.06 -2.85
N ILE A 332 10.02 -18.02 -3.61
CA ILE A 332 10.37 -18.21 -5.03
C ILE A 332 10.09 -16.94 -5.84
N THR A 333 8.96 -16.29 -5.58
CA THR A 333 8.62 -15.00 -6.19
C THR A 333 9.66 -13.92 -5.91
N SER A 334 10.08 -13.78 -4.64
CA SER A 334 11.08 -12.78 -4.23
C SER A 334 12.45 -13.04 -4.85
N GLU A 335 12.87 -14.30 -4.95
CA GLU A 335 14.12 -14.68 -5.62
C GLU A 335 14.07 -14.35 -7.12
N MET A 336 12.94 -14.63 -7.77
CA MET A 336 12.74 -14.33 -9.18
C MET A 336 12.73 -12.81 -9.42
N ASP A 337 12.09 -12.02 -8.57
CA ASP A 337 12.05 -10.56 -8.69
C ASP A 337 13.45 -9.96 -8.56
N ALA A 338 14.20 -10.37 -7.52
CA ALA A 338 15.59 -9.96 -7.33
C ALA A 338 16.47 -10.34 -8.53
N GLU A 339 16.24 -11.50 -9.13
CA GLU A 339 16.94 -11.88 -10.35
C GLU A 339 16.54 -10.97 -11.52
N THR A 340 15.24 -10.66 -11.70
CA THR A 340 14.80 -9.75 -12.77
C THR A 340 15.30 -8.31 -12.62
N ASP A 341 15.55 -7.85 -11.40
CA ASP A 341 16.07 -6.50 -11.15
C ASP A 341 17.57 -6.38 -11.52
N LYS A 342 18.38 -7.44 -11.33
CA LYS A 342 19.77 -7.48 -11.83
C LYS A 342 19.85 -7.32 -13.35
N TRP A 343 18.82 -7.73 -14.08
CA TRP A 343 18.76 -7.54 -15.53
C TRP A 343 18.54 -6.07 -15.90
N GLN A 344 17.88 -5.31 -15.03
CA GLN A 344 17.64 -3.87 -15.24
C GLN A 344 18.91 -3.06 -15.01
N GLU A 345 19.74 -3.45 -14.04
CA GLU A 345 21.01 -2.75 -13.72
C GLU A 345 22.12 -3.03 -14.74
N SER A 346 22.16 -4.21 -15.36
CA SER A 346 23.20 -4.56 -16.35
C SER A 346 22.97 -3.95 -17.74
N GLY A 347 21.75 -3.51 -18.05
CA GLY A 347 21.40 -2.80 -19.28
C GLY A 347 21.64 -1.31 -19.16
N GLY A 348 22.84 -0.83 -19.44
CA GLY A 348 23.17 0.60 -19.39
C GLY A 348 22.24 1.48 -20.22
N GLY A 349 21.28 2.14 -19.58
CA GLY A 349 20.61 3.34 -20.09
C GLY A 349 19.09 3.39 -19.98
N GLY A 350 18.58 4.00 -18.91
CA GLY A 350 17.30 4.74 -18.86
C GLY A 350 15.98 3.97 -19.10
N ALA A 351 14.88 4.57 -18.63
CA ALA A 351 13.50 4.06 -18.67
C ALA A 351 12.97 3.57 -20.04
N ALA A 352 13.69 3.80 -21.15
CA ALA A 352 13.33 3.31 -22.48
C ALA A 352 13.68 1.82 -22.75
N LEU A 353 14.46 1.18 -21.87
CA LEU A 353 14.74 -0.27 -21.93
C LEU A 353 13.66 -1.12 -21.23
N GLU A 354 12.81 -0.52 -20.40
CA GLU A 354 11.76 -1.21 -19.64
C GLU A 354 10.72 -1.91 -20.55
N GLU A 355 10.43 -1.34 -21.72
CA GLU A 355 9.37 -1.83 -22.61
C GLU A 355 9.77 -3.02 -23.50
N ASN A 356 11.05 -3.36 -23.61
CA ASN A 356 11.53 -4.26 -24.68
C ASN A 356 11.95 -5.67 -24.21
N ASN A 357 11.90 -5.99 -22.92
CA ASN A 357 12.20 -7.33 -22.43
C ASN A 357 10.91 -8.09 -22.04
N ASP A 358 10.33 -8.75 -23.03
CA ASP A 358 9.12 -9.56 -22.88
C ASP A 358 9.27 -10.68 -21.84
N ILE A 359 10.48 -11.21 -21.59
CA ILE A 359 10.70 -12.25 -20.56
C ILE A 359 10.57 -11.66 -19.16
N VAL A 360 11.27 -10.55 -18.89
CA VAL A 360 11.25 -9.86 -17.59
C VAL A 360 9.85 -9.36 -17.27
N LYS A 361 9.16 -8.73 -18.23
CA LYS A 361 7.79 -8.25 -18.05
C LYS A 361 6.83 -9.37 -17.65
N ARG A 362 6.94 -10.53 -18.31
CA ARG A 362 6.10 -11.69 -18.02
C ARG A 362 6.45 -12.33 -16.68
N ALA A 363 7.73 -12.39 -16.32
CA ALA A 363 8.17 -12.84 -15.00
C ALA A 363 7.57 -11.94 -13.90
N LYS A 364 7.70 -10.60 -14.00
CA LYS A 364 7.11 -9.66 -13.03
C LYS A 364 5.59 -9.77 -12.93
N ASN A 365 4.88 -9.95 -14.05
CA ASN A 365 3.44 -10.23 -14.03
C ASN A 365 3.11 -11.52 -13.27
N MET A 366 3.86 -12.60 -13.52
CA MET A 366 3.68 -13.87 -12.81
C MET A 366 3.99 -13.73 -11.32
N SER A 367 5.04 -12.98 -10.95
CA SER A 367 5.35 -12.64 -9.55
C SER A 367 4.16 -11.98 -8.85
N SER A 368 3.61 -10.92 -9.43
CA SER A 368 2.46 -10.18 -8.88
C SER A 368 1.23 -11.08 -8.68
N MET A 369 0.96 -11.96 -9.65
CA MET A 369 -0.14 -12.92 -9.54
C MET A 369 0.10 -13.96 -8.45
N ALA A 370 1.31 -14.54 -8.35
CA ALA A 370 1.68 -15.47 -7.29
C ALA A 370 1.62 -14.81 -5.90
N PHE A 371 2.03 -13.55 -5.79
CA PHE A 371 1.94 -12.78 -4.56
C PHE A 371 0.49 -12.59 -4.11
N SER A 372 -0.43 -12.29 -5.04
CA SER A 372 -1.86 -12.20 -4.75
C SER A 372 -2.43 -13.53 -4.22
N MET A 373 -1.97 -14.66 -4.77
CA MET A 373 -2.35 -16.00 -4.31
C MET A 373 -1.73 -16.33 -2.94
N TYR A 374 -0.53 -15.85 -2.63
CA TYR A 374 0.06 -15.93 -1.30
C TYR A 374 -0.77 -15.15 -0.27
N GLN A 375 -1.12 -13.89 -0.56
CA GLN A 375 -1.95 -13.08 0.33
C GLN A 375 -3.29 -13.76 0.62
N PHE A 376 -3.89 -14.40 -0.38
CA PHE A 376 -5.10 -15.21 -0.20
C PHE A 376 -4.91 -16.32 0.86
N THR A 377 -3.77 -17.03 0.87
CA THR A 377 -3.49 -18.06 1.89
C THR A 377 -3.41 -17.50 3.32
N ARG A 378 -3.16 -16.19 3.45
CA ARG A 378 -3.09 -15.45 4.72
C ARG A 378 -4.42 -14.83 5.12
N GLY A 379 -5.43 -14.83 4.23
CA GLY A 379 -6.68 -14.11 4.41
C GLY A 379 -6.56 -12.61 4.12
N GLU A 380 -5.57 -12.21 3.33
CA GLU A 380 -5.26 -10.82 3.00
C GLU A 380 -5.36 -10.61 1.47
N GLY A 381 -5.39 -9.35 1.03
CA GLY A 381 -5.23 -9.00 -0.39
C GLY A 381 -6.54 -8.92 -1.20
N ALA A 382 -6.39 -8.84 -2.53
CA ALA A 382 -7.51 -8.56 -3.43
C ALA A 382 -8.42 -9.78 -3.71
N LEU A 383 -7.91 -10.99 -3.52
CA LEU A 383 -8.65 -12.24 -3.73
C LEU A 383 -9.47 -12.53 -2.47
N LYS A 384 -10.80 -12.52 -2.58
CA LYS A 384 -11.69 -12.63 -1.41
C LYS A 384 -12.38 -13.98 -1.31
N THR A 385 -12.54 -14.64 -2.46
CA THR A 385 -13.25 -15.91 -2.56
C THR A 385 -12.36 -16.99 -3.17
N THR A 386 -12.69 -18.25 -2.90
CA THR A 386 -12.04 -19.38 -3.57
C THR A 386 -12.24 -19.34 -5.08
N GLN A 387 -13.30 -18.70 -5.57
CA GLN A 387 -13.51 -18.50 -7.00
C GLN A 387 -12.51 -17.50 -7.57
N ASP A 388 -12.22 -16.41 -6.86
CA ASP A 388 -11.19 -15.45 -7.25
C ASP A 388 -9.82 -16.12 -7.34
N LEU A 389 -9.49 -17.00 -6.38
CA LEU A 389 -8.26 -17.79 -6.42
C LEU A 389 -8.20 -18.68 -7.68
N PHE A 390 -9.29 -19.37 -8.00
CA PHE A 390 -9.36 -20.23 -9.19
C PHE A 390 -9.20 -19.42 -10.48
N THR A 391 -9.89 -18.30 -10.59
CA THR A 391 -9.74 -17.39 -11.73
C THR A 391 -8.32 -16.82 -11.83
N GLN A 392 -7.70 -16.47 -10.70
CA GLN A 392 -6.31 -16.02 -10.66
C GLN A 392 -5.34 -17.12 -11.13
N ALA A 393 -5.56 -18.37 -10.72
CA ALA A 393 -4.77 -19.51 -11.14
C ALA A 393 -4.89 -19.79 -12.65
N GLU A 394 -6.07 -19.56 -13.25
CA GLU A 394 -6.27 -19.60 -14.70
C GLU A 394 -5.42 -18.53 -15.40
N TYR A 395 -5.48 -17.28 -14.95
CA TYR A 395 -4.64 -16.20 -15.50
C TYR A 395 -3.15 -16.47 -15.34
N PHE A 396 -2.74 -17.02 -14.19
CA PHE A 396 -1.36 -17.43 -13.95
C PHE A 396 -0.89 -18.48 -14.96
N ALA A 397 -1.71 -19.51 -15.23
CA ALA A 397 -1.40 -20.54 -16.22
C ALA A 397 -1.35 -19.98 -17.65
N GLU A 398 -2.19 -19.00 -17.99
CA GLU A 398 -2.16 -18.31 -19.28
C GLU A 398 -0.87 -17.49 -19.47
N GLU A 399 -0.44 -16.78 -18.43
CA GLU A 399 0.79 -15.98 -18.49
C GLU A 399 2.04 -16.87 -18.57
N ALA A 400 2.05 -18.00 -17.86
CA ALA A 400 3.10 -19.02 -17.97
C ALA A 400 3.23 -19.56 -19.41
N ASN A 401 2.11 -19.83 -20.09
CA ASN A 401 2.10 -20.22 -21.50
C ASN A 401 2.68 -19.13 -22.41
N ARG A 402 2.38 -17.87 -22.13
CA ARG A 402 2.92 -16.75 -22.89
C ARG A 402 4.43 -16.60 -22.68
N LEU A 403 4.91 -16.75 -21.44
CA LEU A 403 6.34 -16.77 -21.13
C LEU A 403 7.04 -17.92 -21.84
N TYR A 404 6.49 -19.14 -21.79
CA TYR A 404 7.04 -20.30 -22.50
C TYR A 404 7.29 -20.02 -24.00
N LYS A 405 6.34 -19.38 -24.68
CA LYS A 405 6.47 -19.04 -26.11
C LYS A 405 7.63 -18.06 -26.36
N VAL A 406 7.75 -17.02 -25.54
CA VAL A 406 8.82 -16.02 -25.65
C VAL A 406 10.18 -16.66 -25.38
N VAL A 407 10.30 -17.46 -24.31
CA VAL A 407 11.54 -18.14 -23.97
C VAL A 407 11.92 -19.19 -25.02
N ARG A 408 10.93 -19.87 -25.63
CA ARG A 408 11.20 -20.81 -26.73
C ARG A 408 11.81 -20.11 -27.93
N GLN A 409 11.33 -18.91 -28.28
CA GLN A 409 11.92 -18.11 -29.34
C GLN A 409 13.34 -17.65 -28.98
N PHE A 410 13.54 -17.18 -27.74
CA PHE A 410 14.86 -16.82 -27.22
C PHE A 410 15.86 -18.00 -27.32
N SER A 411 15.42 -19.22 -27.01
CA SER A 411 16.27 -20.42 -27.06
C SER A 411 16.88 -20.69 -28.45
N TYR A 412 16.28 -20.20 -29.54
CA TYR A 412 16.85 -20.33 -30.88
C TYR A 412 18.08 -19.44 -31.09
N GLN A 413 18.18 -18.32 -30.37
CA GLN A 413 19.31 -17.40 -30.41
C GLN A 413 20.47 -17.86 -29.53
N VAL A 414 20.19 -18.68 -28.51
CA VAL A 414 21.22 -19.23 -27.62
C VAL A 414 22.10 -20.23 -28.40
N PRO A 415 23.43 -20.06 -28.42
CA PRO A 415 24.34 -21.04 -29.02
C PRO A 415 24.24 -22.42 -28.37
N GLY A 416 24.55 -23.47 -29.13
CA GLY A 416 24.59 -24.84 -28.59
C GLY A 416 25.60 -24.98 -27.46
N GLY A 417 25.18 -25.54 -26.33
CA GLY A 417 26.03 -25.69 -25.15
C GLY A 417 25.24 -26.16 -23.93
N ILE A 418 25.93 -26.26 -22.79
CA ILE A 418 25.37 -26.75 -21.52
C ILE A 418 24.18 -25.86 -21.08
N HIS A 419 24.32 -24.54 -21.15
CA HIS A 419 23.27 -23.60 -20.73
C HIS A 419 22.01 -23.67 -21.62
N LYS A 420 22.16 -23.90 -22.93
CA LYS A 420 21.00 -24.11 -23.81
C LYS A 420 20.26 -25.41 -23.47
N LYS A 421 21.03 -26.48 -23.19
CA LYS A 421 20.45 -27.77 -22.80
C LYS A 421 19.66 -27.65 -21.50
N GLU A 422 20.25 -27.01 -20.49
CA GLU A 422 19.62 -26.73 -19.19
C GLU A 422 18.36 -25.85 -19.33
N LEU A 423 18.44 -24.80 -20.17
CA LEU A 423 17.29 -23.94 -20.45
C LEU A 423 16.12 -24.75 -21.04
N LEU A 424 16.39 -25.59 -22.04
CA LEU A 424 15.36 -26.40 -22.70
C LEU A 424 14.82 -27.47 -21.76
N GLU A 425 15.66 -28.09 -20.92
CA GLU A 425 15.24 -29.09 -19.93
C GLU A 425 14.24 -28.50 -18.92
N ASN A 426 14.48 -27.29 -18.43
CA ASN A 426 13.54 -26.60 -17.56
C ASN A 426 12.29 -26.10 -18.32
N LEU A 427 12.49 -25.54 -19.53
CA LEU A 427 11.40 -24.98 -20.33
C LEU A 427 10.39 -26.04 -20.78
N ASP A 428 10.85 -27.24 -21.16
CA ASP A 428 10.00 -28.33 -21.65
C ASP A 428 9.11 -28.92 -20.53
N ARG A 429 9.39 -28.60 -19.25
CA ARG A 429 8.53 -28.97 -18.11
C ARG A 429 7.35 -28.00 -17.92
N VAL A 430 7.47 -26.75 -18.36
CA VAL A 430 6.45 -25.70 -18.15
C VAL A 430 5.06 -26.12 -18.67
N PRO A 431 4.91 -26.65 -19.90
CA PRO A 431 3.60 -27.07 -20.41
C PRO A 431 2.90 -28.11 -19.53
N THR A 432 3.65 -29.03 -18.91
CA THR A 432 3.08 -30.05 -18.01
C THR A 432 2.49 -29.43 -16.75
N TYR A 433 3.22 -28.53 -16.09
CA TYR A 433 2.73 -27.84 -14.88
C TYR A 433 1.53 -26.94 -15.19
N VAL A 434 1.55 -26.26 -16.33
CA VAL A 434 0.42 -25.46 -16.82
C VAL A 434 -0.82 -26.33 -17.02
N GLN A 435 -0.69 -27.47 -17.70
CA GLN A 435 -1.80 -28.39 -17.93
C GLN A 435 -2.36 -28.94 -16.61
N GLN A 436 -1.47 -29.29 -15.68
CA GLN A 436 -1.85 -29.76 -14.35
C GLN A 436 -2.69 -28.71 -13.61
N LEU A 437 -2.20 -27.47 -13.53
CA LEU A 437 -2.91 -26.37 -12.87
C LEU A 437 -4.27 -26.09 -13.54
N GLN A 438 -4.32 -26.06 -14.87
CA GLN A 438 -5.57 -25.85 -15.61
C GLN A 438 -6.59 -26.97 -15.38
N PHE A 439 -6.13 -28.23 -15.29
CA PHE A 439 -7.00 -29.37 -15.02
C PHE A 439 -7.60 -29.27 -13.62
N THR A 440 -6.78 -28.99 -12.61
CA THR A 440 -7.22 -28.81 -11.23
C THR A 440 -8.23 -27.68 -11.10
N VAL A 441 -7.99 -26.53 -11.73
CA VAL A 441 -8.90 -25.39 -11.66
C VAL A 441 -10.23 -25.65 -12.40
N LYS A 442 -10.21 -26.34 -13.54
CA LYS A 442 -11.43 -26.63 -14.32
C LYS A 442 -12.29 -27.74 -13.73
N ASN A 443 -11.73 -28.59 -12.87
CA ASN A 443 -12.50 -29.67 -12.25
C ASN A 443 -13.58 -29.12 -11.31
N PRO A 444 -14.87 -29.41 -11.58
CA PRO A 444 -15.95 -28.99 -10.69
C PRO A 444 -15.82 -29.76 -9.38
N THR A 445 -15.91 -29.06 -8.26
CA THR A 445 -15.91 -29.66 -6.92
C THR A 445 -17.14 -29.18 -6.16
N VAL A 446 -17.76 -30.08 -5.40
CA VAL A 446 -18.96 -29.79 -4.60
C VAL A 446 -18.73 -30.27 -3.18
N GLY A 447 -18.93 -29.38 -2.21
CA GLY A 447 -18.78 -29.69 -0.79
C GLY A 447 -17.47 -29.18 -0.18
N LYS A 448 -17.52 -28.85 1.11
CA LYS A 448 -16.46 -28.14 1.85
C LYS A 448 -15.08 -28.81 1.74
N ALA A 449 -15.01 -30.10 2.05
CA ALA A 449 -13.75 -30.85 2.04
C ALA A 449 -13.13 -30.91 0.63
N ALA A 450 -13.94 -31.18 -0.41
CA ALA A 450 -13.47 -31.24 -1.78
C ALA A 450 -12.97 -29.88 -2.31
N THR A 451 -13.67 -28.79 -1.96
CA THR A 451 -13.21 -27.43 -2.30
C THR A 451 -11.90 -27.08 -1.60
N PHE A 452 -11.74 -27.49 -0.34
CA PHE A 452 -10.50 -27.27 0.40
C PHE A 452 -9.32 -28.01 -0.24
N THR A 453 -9.47 -29.30 -0.54
CA THR A 453 -8.45 -30.08 -1.25
C THR A 453 -8.10 -29.45 -2.59
N LYS A 454 -9.10 -28.91 -3.32
CA LYS A 454 -8.85 -28.19 -4.56
C LYS A 454 -8.03 -26.92 -4.34
N VAL A 455 -8.31 -26.14 -3.30
CA VAL A 455 -7.52 -24.95 -2.97
C VAL A 455 -6.07 -25.32 -2.64
N ASP A 456 -5.84 -26.32 -1.77
CA ASP A 456 -4.49 -26.80 -1.45
C ASP A 456 -3.74 -27.22 -2.73
N ASN A 457 -4.39 -28.01 -3.58
CA ASN A 457 -3.81 -28.44 -4.85
C ASN A 457 -3.48 -27.26 -5.77
N VAL A 458 -4.37 -26.27 -5.91
CA VAL A 458 -4.12 -25.07 -6.72
C VAL A 458 -2.90 -24.31 -6.21
N ILE A 459 -2.79 -24.09 -4.89
CA ILE A 459 -1.64 -23.39 -4.30
C ILE A 459 -0.33 -24.18 -4.52
N GLN A 460 -0.35 -25.50 -4.31
CA GLN A 460 0.83 -26.36 -4.52
C GLN A 460 1.26 -26.41 -5.99
N GLU A 461 0.30 -26.47 -6.91
CA GLU A 461 0.56 -26.52 -8.35
C GLU A 461 1.09 -25.18 -8.87
N THR A 462 0.52 -24.06 -8.41
CA THR A 462 1.05 -22.72 -8.71
C THR A 462 2.47 -22.57 -8.18
N LYS A 463 2.76 -23.00 -6.94
CA LYS A 463 4.11 -23.02 -6.38
C LYS A 463 5.08 -23.83 -7.25
N GLY A 464 4.68 -25.04 -7.63
CA GLY A 464 5.50 -25.92 -8.48
C GLY A 464 5.78 -25.33 -9.86
N LEU A 465 4.78 -24.70 -10.47
CA LEU A 465 4.95 -23.98 -11.73
C LEU A 465 5.90 -22.78 -11.56
N MET A 466 5.76 -22.02 -10.48
CA MET A 466 6.60 -20.86 -10.17
C MET A 466 8.07 -21.23 -9.98
N ASP A 467 8.37 -22.34 -9.28
CA ASP A 467 9.74 -22.86 -9.12
C ASP A 467 10.41 -23.14 -10.47
N VAL A 468 9.69 -23.76 -11.41
CA VAL A 468 10.22 -24.02 -12.75
C VAL A 468 10.41 -22.72 -13.54
N ILE A 469 9.46 -21.78 -13.43
CA ILE A 469 9.55 -20.48 -14.11
C ILE A 469 10.75 -19.68 -13.61
N SER A 470 11.00 -19.66 -12.30
CA SER A 470 12.16 -19.01 -11.71
C SER A 470 13.47 -19.56 -12.31
N LYS A 471 13.62 -20.90 -12.34
CA LYS A 471 14.79 -21.56 -12.97
C LYS A 471 14.94 -21.22 -14.45
N VAL A 472 13.84 -21.18 -15.20
CA VAL A 472 13.84 -20.79 -16.62
C VAL A 472 14.35 -19.36 -16.77
N VAL A 473 13.84 -18.41 -15.99
CA VAL A 473 14.25 -17.00 -16.03
C VAL A 473 15.73 -16.86 -15.66
N THR A 474 16.19 -17.45 -14.56
CA THR A 474 17.62 -17.42 -14.17
C THR A 474 18.54 -18.01 -15.25
N THR A 475 18.13 -19.10 -15.90
CA THR A 475 18.93 -19.70 -16.98
C THR A 475 18.95 -18.80 -18.23
N CYS A 476 17.84 -18.12 -18.53
CA CYS A 476 17.81 -17.10 -19.58
C CYS A 476 18.80 -15.97 -19.30
N PHE A 477 18.96 -15.54 -18.04
CA PHE A 477 19.91 -14.49 -17.66
C PHE A 477 21.34 -14.91 -17.94
N THR A 478 21.66 -16.11 -17.49
CA THR A 478 22.98 -16.71 -17.66
C THR A 478 23.32 -16.83 -19.14
N CYS A 479 22.35 -17.22 -19.98
CA CYS A 479 22.55 -17.27 -21.42
C CYS A 479 22.74 -15.88 -22.03
N ALA A 480 21.91 -14.91 -21.64
CA ALA A 480 21.95 -13.55 -22.18
C ALA A 480 23.28 -12.85 -21.87
N THR A 481 23.72 -12.92 -20.60
CA THR A 481 24.98 -12.33 -20.13
C THR A 481 26.20 -13.00 -20.75
N LYS A 482 26.21 -14.34 -20.82
CA LYS A 482 27.36 -15.09 -21.35
C LYS A 482 27.57 -14.93 -22.85
N TYR A 483 26.49 -14.81 -23.62
CA TYR A 483 26.54 -14.74 -25.08
C TYR A 483 26.23 -13.34 -25.64
N ASN A 484 26.05 -12.34 -24.76
CA ASN A 484 25.73 -10.95 -25.09
C ASN A 484 24.57 -10.84 -26.09
N LEU A 485 23.47 -11.56 -25.81
CA LEU A 485 22.30 -11.63 -26.67
C LEU A 485 21.38 -10.42 -26.42
N ASP A 486 21.02 -9.72 -27.49
CA ASP A 486 20.08 -8.58 -27.43
C ASP A 486 18.65 -9.05 -27.77
N PHE A 487 17.67 -8.57 -27.01
CA PHE A 487 16.27 -9.05 -27.04
C PHE A 487 15.38 -8.31 -28.03
N ARG A 488 15.94 -7.33 -28.76
CA ARG A 488 15.23 -6.53 -29.78
C ARG A 488 14.77 -7.40 -30.94
N GLY A 489 13.55 -7.94 -30.84
CA GLY A 489 12.89 -8.67 -31.93
C GLY A 489 11.94 -9.81 -31.55
N LEU A 490 11.69 -10.07 -30.26
CA LEU A 490 10.80 -11.15 -29.82
C LEU A 490 9.30 -10.79 -29.86
N SER A 491 8.95 -9.51 -29.99
CA SER A 491 7.58 -9.08 -30.20
C SER A 491 7.14 -9.37 -31.64
N SER A 492 6.01 -10.06 -31.79
CA SER A 492 5.48 -10.61 -33.04
C SER A 492 5.45 -9.61 -34.20
N ARG A 493 6.42 -9.71 -35.10
CA ARG A 493 6.28 -9.23 -36.48
C ARG A 493 5.65 -10.35 -37.30
N SER A 494 4.31 -10.42 -37.25
CA SER A 494 3.56 -11.10 -38.30
C SER A 494 3.73 -10.24 -39.55
N GLY A 495 4.53 -10.70 -40.51
CA GLY A 495 4.65 -10.07 -41.82
C GLY A 495 6.08 -9.83 -42.31
N VAL A 496 6.41 -10.59 -43.36
CA VAL A 496 7.50 -10.38 -44.34
C VAL A 496 8.88 -10.90 -43.93
N SER A 497 9.19 -12.09 -44.45
CA SER A 497 10.54 -12.59 -44.63
C SER A 497 11.34 -11.72 -45.62
N GLY A 498 12.62 -11.51 -45.34
CA GLY A 498 13.57 -10.91 -46.28
C GLY A 498 14.97 -10.89 -45.67
N SER A 499 15.77 -11.92 -45.95
CA SER A 499 17.18 -12.07 -45.55
C SER A 499 18.05 -10.87 -45.97
N PRO A 500 19.10 -10.52 -45.20
CA PRO A 500 20.08 -9.53 -45.61
C PRO A 500 21.25 -10.21 -46.33
N PHE A 501 21.09 -10.54 -47.61
CA PHE A 501 22.21 -10.82 -48.52
C PHE A 501 21.76 -10.60 -49.96
N ARG A 502 21.99 -9.39 -50.50
CA ARG A 502 22.35 -9.17 -51.91
C ARG A 502 22.68 -7.70 -52.16
N GLU A 503 23.95 -7.48 -52.45
CA GLU A 503 24.45 -6.32 -53.18
C GLU A 503 24.07 -6.41 -54.68
N GLU A 504 24.31 -5.29 -55.37
CA GLU A 504 24.31 -5.02 -56.81
C GLU A 504 22.99 -4.61 -57.49
N ASP A 505 22.97 -3.30 -57.76
CA ASP A 505 22.77 -2.64 -59.06
C ASP A 505 21.45 -2.77 -59.84
N GLY A 506 21.03 -1.60 -60.33
CA GLY A 506 20.37 -1.51 -61.63
C GLY A 506 18.99 -0.86 -61.63
N THR A 507 19.00 0.47 -61.74
CA THR A 507 18.09 1.32 -62.52
C THR A 507 16.93 0.65 -63.28
N GLY A 508 15.70 1.15 -63.10
CA GLY A 508 14.60 0.85 -64.02
C GLY A 508 13.30 1.57 -63.66
N ALA A 509 12.88 2.49 -64.54
CA ALA A 509 11.74 3.39 -64.43
C ALA A 509 10.37 2.74 -64.72
N GLY A 510 9.30 3.46 -64.36
CA GLY A 510 7.93 3.31 -64.91
C GLY A 510 6.87 3.10 -63.81
N ALA A 511 6.04 4.08 -63.41
CA ALA A 511 4.98 4.83 -64.11
C ALA A 511 3.57 4.21 -63.95
N GLY A 512 2.62 5.06 -63.50
CA GLY A 512 1.16 4.93 -63.68
C GLY A 512 0.45 3.99 -62.70
N GLY A 513 -0.73 4.29 -62.17
CA GLY A 513 -1.70 5.32 -62.51
C GLY A 513 -2.92 5.23 -61.59
N GLU A 514 -3.75 6.26 -61.72
CA GLU A 514 -4.91 6.67 -60.92
C GLU A 514 -6.05 5.64 -60.78
N GLY A 515 -6.84 5.86 -59.72
CA GLY A 515 -8.26 6.20 -59.91
C GLY A 515 -9.29 5.18 -59.45
N GLY A 516 -10.33 5.66 -58.77
CA GLY A 516 -11.65 5.00 -58.78
C GLY A 516 -12.38 4.96 -57.44
N LYS A 517 -13.16 6.01 -57.17
CA LYS A 517 -14.12 6.15 -56.06
C LYS A 517 -15.53 5.83 -56.57
N LEU A 518 -16.23 4.87 -55.97
CA LEU A 518 -17.69 4.62 -56.03
C LEU A 518 -18.02 3.82 -54.74
N GLY A 519 -19.08 4.03 -53.96
CA GLY A 519 -20.32 4.75 -54.17
C GLY A 519 -21.52 3.81 -53.91
N THR A 520 -22.12 3.94 -52.71
CA THR A 520 -23.57 3.76 -52.38
C THR A 520 -24.27 2.39 -52.40
N GLY A 521 -25.17 2.20 -51.41
CA GLY A 521 -26.31 1.25 -51.40
C GLY A 521 -26.40 0.43 -50.10
N SER A 522 -27.02 0.92 -49.03
CA SER A 522 -28.45 0.79 -48.67
C SER A 522 -28.92 -0.65 -48.43
N GLY A 523 -29.43 -0.95 -47.22
CA GLY A 523 -30.40 -2.03 -47.03
C GLY A 523 -30.44 -2.74 -45.67
N THR A 524 -31.38 -2.29 -44.85
CA THR A 524 -32.28 -3.06 -43.96
C THR A 524 -31.78 -3.64 -42.62
N ASP A 525 -32.55 -3.20 -41.62
CA ASP A 525 -32.69 -3.42 -40.18
C ASP A 525 -33.33 -4.82 -39.85
N PRO A 526 -33.80 -5.12 -38.62
CA PRO A 526 -33.08 -5.85 -37.57
C PRO A 526 -33.81 -7.14 -37.08
N SER A 527 -33.25 -7.76 -36.03
CA SER A 527 -33.88 -8.61 -34.98
C SER A 527 -33.24 -10.01 -34.84
N ILE A 528 -32.52 -10.23 -33.73
CA ILE A 528 -32.78 -11.21 -32.66
C ILE A 528 -31.79 -10.94 -31.52
#